data_AF-A0A7D6VWV9-F1
#
_entry.id   AF-A0A7D6VWV9-F1
#
_cell.length_a   1.000
_cell.length_b   1.000
_cell.length_c   1.000
_cell.angle_alpha   90.00
_cell.angle_beta   90.00
_cell.angle_gamma   90.00
#
_symmetry.space_group_name_H-M   'P 1'
#
loop_
_entity.id
_entity.type
_entity.pdbx_description
1 polymer ?
#
loop_
_entity_poly.entity_id
_entity_poly.type
_entity_poly.pdbx_seq_one_letter_code
_entity_poly.pdbx_strand_id
1 'polypeptide(L)'
;MGKFYAVAQGKSNLPLILESWDECKKEVIGCKGAIYKSFGNRKEAENFIALHLGDKVEGEEPENGVFIYVDGSFMEAKNNYSYGLVVVKDGEVIHKDKGVGYKKEDISLRNVAGEVMGSMKAVEYAINNDYKEITICYDYQGIECWAKGTWQRNKDLTKYYHEFMKKNMHIINVNFKKIKGHSGDKYNDLADKLAKEALDNTNN
;
A
#
# COMPACT_ATOMS: atom_id res chain seq x y z
N MET A 1 -39.14 18.60 -1.99
CA MET A 1 -37.82 17.96 -2.08
C MET A 1 -37.48 17.38 -0.73
N GLY A 2 -37.34 16.05 -0.65
CA GLY A 2 -36.89 15.37 0.58
C GLY A 2 -35.42 15.67 0.85
N LYS A 3 -35.02 15.69 2.12
CA LYS A 3 -33.62 15.76 2.53
C LYS A 3 -33.14 14.35 2.88
N PHE A 4 -31.91 14.03 2.51
CA PHE A 4 -31.24 12.81 2.93
C PHE A 4 -30.28 13.12 4.06
N TYR A 5 -30.32 12.37 5.15
CA TYR A 5 -29.49 12.51 6.32
C TYR A 5 -28.49 11.36 6.34
N ALA A 6 -27.23 11.68 6.09
CA ALA A 6 -26.12 10.74 6.14
C ALA A 6 -25.55 10.69 7.55
N VAL A 7 -25.54 9.53 8.17
CA VAL A 7 -24.92 9.26 9.48
C VAL A 7 -23.75 8.32 9.23
N ALA A 8 -22.52 8.83 9.30
CA ALA A 8 -21.31 8.02 9.17
C ALA A 8 -20.94 7.36 10.51
N GLN A 9 -21.22 8.05 11.62
CA GLN A 9 -21.05 7.51 12.97
C GLN A 9 -22.23 7.92 13.85
N GLY A 10 -22.90 6.93 14.45
CA GLY A 10 -24.08 7.10 15.30
C GLY A 10 -24.18 5.96 16.31
N LYS A 11 -25.26 5.91 17.09
CA LYS A 11 -25.46 4.89 18.15
C LYS A 11 -25.41 3.46 17.63
N SER A 12 -25.92 3.20 16.44
CA SER A 12 -25.92 1.87 15.84
C SER A 12 -24.55 1.39 15.37
N ASN A 13 -23.52 2.26 15.37
CA ASN A 13 -22.19 2.00 14.79
C ASN A 13 -22.22 1.52 13.33
N LEU A 14 -23.33 1.75 12.63
CA LEU A 14 -23.50 1.44 11.22
C LEU A 14 -23.74 2.73 10.44
N PRO A 15 -23.18 2.85 9.23
CA PRO A 15 -23.49 3.97 8.36
C PRO A 15 -24.94 3.90 7.88
N LEU A 16 -25.68 5.01 8.00
CA LEU A 16 -27.11 5.07 7.68
C LEU A 16 -27.43 6.28 6.81
N ILE A 17 -28.26 6.09 5.79
CA ILE A 17 -28.89 7.17 5.02
C ILE A 17 -30.37 7.15 5.36
N LEU A 18 -30.84 8.22 5.97
CA LEU A 18 -32.21 8.35 6.46
C LEU A 18 -32.91 9.48 5.71
N GLU A 19 -34.18 9.33 5.40
CA GLU A 19 -34.95 10.36 4.69
C GLU A 19 -35.72 11.28 5.67
N SER A 20 -35.63 10.98 6.97
CA SER A 20 -36.30 11.72 8.03
C SER A 20 -35.32 12.17 9.13
N TRP A 21 -35.49 13.42 9.57
CA TRP A 21 -34.78 13.94 10.73
C TRP A 21 -35.14 13.18 12.02
N ASP A 22 -36.38 12.71 12.14
CA ASP A 22 -36.84 11.95 13.31
C ASP A 22 -36.14 10.61 13.48
N GLU A 23 -35.62 10.04 12.39
CA GLU A 23 -34.79 8.84 12.42
C GLU A 23 -33.33 9.21 12.66
N CYS A 24 -32.83 10.24 11.96
CA CYS A 24 -31.45 10.72 12.15
C CYS A 24 -31.17 11.12 13.60
N LYS A 25 -32.12 11.80 14.26
CA LYS A 25 -31.97 12.25 15.64
C LYS A 25 -31.81 11.08 16.62
N LYS A 26 -32.43 9.92 16.36
CA LYS A 26 -32.33 8.73 17.23
C LYS A 26 -30.90 8.22 17.28
N GLU A 27 -30.20 8.30 16.15
CA GLU A 27 -28.82 7.85 15.98
C GLU A 27 -27.77 8.83 16.49
N VAL A 28 -28.01 10.14 16.39
CA VAL A 28 -26.98 11.16 16.66
C VAL A 28 -27.11 11.80 18.04
N ILE A 29 -28.34 11.94 18.57
CA ILE A 29 -28.56 12.59 19.87
C ILE A 29 -28.13 11.66 21.00
N GLY A 30 -27.12 12.07 21.76
CA GLY A 30 -26.57 11.30 22.89
C GLY A 30 -25.42 10.36 22.51
N CYS A 31 -25.01 10.32 21.24
CA CYS A 31 -23.79 9.64 20.80
C CYS A 31 -22.60 10.61 20.84
N LYS A 32 -21.59 10.32 21.66
CA LYS A 32 -20.35 11.12 21.70
C LYS A 32 -19.55 10.84 20.43
N GLY A 33 -19.31 11.87 19.61
CA GLY A 33 -18.59 11.75 18.35
C GLY A 33 -19.47 11.36 17.15
N ALA A 34 -20.78 11.63 17.20
CA ALA A 34 -21.64 11.40 16.04
C ALA A 34 -21.22 12.26 14.84
N ILE A 35 -21.08 11.64 13.66
CA ILE A 35 -20.73 12.29 12.41
C ILE A 35 -21.91 12.15 11.47
N TYR A 36 -22.59 13.27 11.20
CA TYR A 36 -23.77 13.29 10.32
C TYR A 36 -23.91 14.60 9.56
N LYS A 37 -24.55 14.54 8.39
CA LYS A 37 -24.85 15.72 7.56
C LYS A 37 -26.07 15.47 6.67
N SER A 38 -26.84 16.53 6.39
CA SER A 38 -28.00 16.46 5.48
C SER A 38 -27.67 16.95 4.07
N PHE A 39 -28.25 16.33 3.06
CA PHE A 39 -28.00 16.55 1.64
C PHE A 39 -29.31 16.64 0.85
N GLY A 40 -29.24 17.31 -0.31
CA GLY A 40 -30.37 17.41 -1.25
C GLY A 40 -30.50 16.20 -2.17
N ASN A 41 -29.46 15.35 -2.23
CA ASN A 41 -29.38 14.18 -3.10
C ASN A 41 -28.81 12.99 -2.33
N ARG A 42 -29.38 11.79 -2.56
CA ARG A 42 -28.89 10.52 -2.00
C ARG A 42 -27.42 10.26 -2.35
N LYS A 43 -26.99 10.61 -3.57
CA LYS A 43 -25.60 10.37 -3.99
C LYS A 43 -24.58 11.16 -3.17
N GLU A 44 -24.91 12.38 -2.76
CA GLU A 44 -24.05 13.19 -1.89
C GLU A 44 -24.00 12.63 -0.47
N ALA A 45 -25.12 12.08 0.03
CA ALA A 45 -25.19 11.39 1.31
C ALA A 45 -24.32 10.12 1.34
N GLU A 46 -24.33 9.32 0.26
CA GLU A 46 -23.46 8.15 0.08
C GLU A 46 -21.98 8.55 0.08
N ASN A 47 -21.61 9.59 -0.68
CA ASN A 47 -20.24 10.08 -0.72
C ASN A 47 -19.77 10.60 0.64
N PHE A 48 -20.63 11.28 1.40
CA PHE A 48 -20.30 11.74 2.75
C PHE A 48 -19.98 10.58 3.68
N ILE A 49 -20.79 9.52 3.66
CA ILE A 49 -20.53 8.32 4.44
C ILE A 49 -19.20 7.70 4.01
N ALA A 50 -18.98 7.51 2.70
CA ALA A 50 -17.74 6.93 2.19
C ALA A 50 -16.49 7.70 2.63
N LEU A 51 -16.52 9.04 2.60
CA LEU A 51 -15.41 9.89 3.05
C LEU A 51 -15.11 9.77 4.55
N HIS A 52 -16.13 9.52 5.37
CA HIS A 52 -15.99 9.47 6.83
C HIS A 52 -15.84 8.05 7.38
N LEU A 53 -16.09 7.02 6.56
CA LEU A 53 -15.67 5.64 6.82
C LEU A 53 -14.19 5.39 6.48
N GLY A 54 -13.55 6.33 5.77
CA GLY A 54 -12.21 6.24 5.19
C GLY A 54 -11.02 6.24 6.14
N ASP A 55 -11.14 5.68 7.35
CA ASP A 55 -9.98 5.42 8.23
C ASP A 55 -10.11 4.12 9.07
N LYS A 56 -11.03 3.23 8.69
CA LYS A 56 -11.01 1.84 9.16
C LYS A 56 -11.28 0.89 8.00
N VAL A 57 -10.23 0.61 7.24
CA VAL A 57 -10.19 -0.57 6.38
C VAL A 57 -9.04 -1.44 6.87
N GLU A 58 -9.29 -2.15 7.99
CA GLU A 58 -8.62 -3.42 8.23
C GLU A 58 -9.32 -4.46 7.37
N GLY A 59 -8.60 -5.01 6.39
CA GLY A 59 -8.97 -6.25 5.72
C GLY A 59 -9.95 -6.13 4.56
N GLU A 60 -9.43 -6.45 3.38
CA GLU A 60 -10.13 -7.12 2.27
C GLU A 60 -11.26 -6.37 1.54
N GLU A 61 -10.91 -5.72 0.41
CA GLU A 61 -11.48 -6.05 -0.91
C GLU A 61 -10.41 -5.76 -1.99
N PRO A 62 -10.38 -6.52 -3.10
CA PRO A 62 -9.39 -6.33 -4.14
C PRO A 62 -9.69 -4.98 -4.80
N GLU A 63 -8.86 -3.98 -4.55
CA GLU A 63 -8.77 -2.86 -5.46
C GLU A 63 -8.54 -3.48 -6.86
N ASN A 64 -9.49 -3.31 -7.78
CA ASN A 64 -9.28 -3.71 -9.17
C ASN A 64 -8.00 -3.03 -9.65
N GLY A 65 -6.99 -3.81 -10.02
CA GLY A 65 -5.64 -3.27 -10.20
C GLY A 65 -4.53 -4.25 -9.86
N VAL A 66 -3.30 -3.78 -10.04
CA VAL A 66 -2.09 -4.56 -9.83
C VAL A 66 -1.37 -4.07 -8.59
N PHE A 67 -1.37 -4.89 -7.54
CA PHE A 67 -0.69 -4.67 -6.27
C PHE A 67 0.61 -5.45 -6.28
N ILE A 68 1.70 -4.78 -6.02
CA ILE A 68 3.02 -5.40 -5.94
C ILE A 68 3.54 -5.21 -4.53
N TYR A 69 3.53 -6.30 -3.77
CA TYR A 69 4.07 -6.34 -2.42
C TYR A 69 5.56 -6.58 -2.51
N VAL A 70 6.32 -5.69 -1.87
CA VAL A 70 7.78 -5.75 -1.85
C VAL A 70 8.26 -5.80 -0.41
N ASP A 71 9.17 -6.71 -0.14
CA ASP A 71 9.81 -6.86 1.17
C ASP A 71 11.31 -7.13 0.98
N GLY A 72 12.11 -6.74 1.96
CA GLY A 72 13.56 -6.87 1.95
C GLY A 72 14.05 -7.67 3.15
N SER A 73 14.99 -8.58 2.92
CA SER A 73 15.66 -9.30 4.00
C SER A 73 17.16 -9.10 3.94
N PHE A 74 17.82 -9.22 5.08
CA PHE A 74 19.28 -9.08 5.19
C PHE A 74 19.86 -10.17 6.06
N MET A 75 20.93 -10.80 5.59
CA MET A 75 21.65 -11.83 6.32
C MET A 75 23.05 -11.33 6.67
N GLU A 76 23.26 -11.07 7.97
CA GLU A 76 24.53 -10.58 8.50
C GLU A 76 25.67 -11.59 8.32
N ALA A 77 25.36 -12.89 8.42
CA ALA A 77 26.34 -13.97 8.30
C ALA A 77 27.07 -14.00 6.93
N LYS A 78 26.37 -13.64 5.85
CA LYS A 78 26.90 -13.59 4.48
C LYS A 78 27.11 -12.18 3.96
N ASN A 79 26.73 -11.18 4.76
CA ASN A 79 26.75 -9.76 4.41
C ASN A 79 26.05 -9.52 3.05
N ASN A 80 24.87 -10.10 2.87
CA ASN A 80 24.06 -9.98 1.65
C ASN A 80 22.62 -9.61 2.01
N TYR A 81 21.92 -9.02 1.05
CA TYR A 81 20.51 -8.66 1.17
C TYR A 81 19.72 -9.33 0.06
N SER A 82 18.42 -9.48 0.25
CA SER A 82 17.51 -10.02 -0.74
C SER A 82 16.24 -9.19 -0.81
N TYR A 83 15.50 -9.39 -1.88
CA TYR A 83 14.17 -8.87 -2.04
C TYR A 83 13.19 -10.01 -2.34
N GLY A 84 11.98 -9.85 -1.85
CA GLY A 84 10.82 -10.64 -2.21
C GLY A 84 9.80 -9.74 -2.88
N LEU A 85 9.18 -10.25 -3.93
CA LEU A 85 8.19 -9.54 -4.73
C LEU A 85 7.00 -10.45 -5.00
N VAL A 86 5.80 -9.95 -4.72
CA VAL A 86 4.55 -10.66 -4.98
C VAL A 86 3.60 -9.75 -5.73
N VAL A 87 3.25 -10.15 -6.94
CA VAL A 87 2.28 -9.44 -7.78
C VAL A 87 0.92 -10.07 -7.59
N VAL A 88 0.00 -9.27 -7.09
CA VAL A 88 -1.40 -9.60 -6.88
C VAL A 88 -2.22 -8.76 -7.84
N LYS A 89 -3.04 -9.40 -8.66
CA LYS A 89 -3.96 -8.72 -9.56
C LYS A 89 -5.37 -9.18 -9.25
N ASP A 90 -6.27 -8.24 -9.00
CA ASP A 90 -7.68 -8.51 -8.73
C ASP A 90 -7.90 -9.54 -7.59
N GLY A 91 -7.01 -9.53 -6.59
CA GLY A 91 -7.04 -10.45 -5.45
C GLY A 91 -6.37 -11.81 -5.67
N GLU A 92 -5.79 -12.07 -6.84
CA GLU A 92 -5.07 -13.30 -7.13
C GLU A 92 -3.57 -13.06 -7.33
N VAL A 93 -2.73 -13.94 -6.77
CA VAL A 93 -1.29 -13.86 -7.00
C VAL A 93 -0.96 -14.35 -8.39
N ILE A 94 -0.65 -13.42 -9.29
CA ILE A 94 -0.31 -13.72 -10.68
C ILE A 94 1.19 -13.99 -10.88
N HIS A 95 2.03 -13.45 -10.00
CA HIS A 95 3.47 -13.60 -10.11
C HIS A 95 4.18 -13.47 -8.77
N LYS A 96 5.33 -14.13 -8.65
CA LYS A 96 6.21 -14.06 -7.50
C LYS A 96 7.64 -14.03 -8.00
N ASP A 97 8.42 -13.09 -7.51
CA ASP A 97 9.82 -12.99 -7.85
C ASP A 97 10.66 -12.84 -6.57
N LYS A 98 11.90 -13.29 -6.64
CA LYS A 98 12.83 -13.20 -5.52
C LYS A 98 14.26 -13.14 -6.04
N GLY A 99 15.10 -12.37 -5.36
CA GLY A 99 16.50 -12.25 -5.76
C GLY A 99 17.41 -11.80 -4.63
N VAL A 100 18.70 -11.97 -4.84
CA VAL A 100 19.75 -11.64 -3.87
C VAL A 100 20.64 -10.54 -4.45
N GLY A 101 20.90 -9.52 -3.64
CA GLY A 101 21.86 -8.47 -3.91
C GLY A 101 23.15 -8.68 -3.11
N TYR A 102 24.28 -8.55 -3.81
CA TYR A 102 25.63 -8.69 -3.23
C TYR A 102 26.39 -7.36 -3.19
N LYS A 103 25.71 -6.24 -3.48
CA LYS A 103 26.38 -4.95 -3.67
C LYS A 103 26.86 -4.40 -2.33
N LYS A 104 28.18 -4.34 -2.14
CA LYS A 104 28.80 -3.99 -0.84
C LYS A 104 28.43 -2.60 -0.32
N GLU A 105 28.20 -1.64 -1.22
CA GLU A 105 27.77 -0.28 -0.88
C GLU A 105 26.35 -0.27 -0.29
N ASP A 106 25.50 -1.18 -0.76
CA ASP A 106 24.07 -1.28 -0.44
C ASP A 106 23.83 -2.12 0.81
N ILE A 107 24.76 -3.02 1.18
CA ILE A 107 24.77 -3.73 2.48
C ILE A 107 24.56 -2.77 3.66
N SER A 108 25.09 -1.55 3.55
CA SER A 108 24.95 -0.51 4.59
C SER A 108 23.50 -0.08 4.84
N LEU A 109 22.57 -0.41 3.93
CA LEU A 109 21.13 -0.20 4.06
C LEU A 109 20.38 -1.46 4.52
N ARG A 110 21.07 -2.59 4.69
CA ARG A 110 20.49 -3.85 5.21
C ARG A 110 19.21 -4.24 4.44
N ASN A 111 18.11 -4.47 5.13
CA ASN A 111 16.81 -4.84 4.55
C ASN A 111 16.26 -3.76 3.60
N VAL A 112 16.55 -2.48 3.88
CA VAL A 112 16.09 -1.36 3.04
C VAL A 112 16.69 -1.43 1.63
N ALA A 113 17.90 -1.98 1.47
CA ALA A 113 18.44 -2.22 0.13
C ALA A 113 17.61 -3.23 -0.67
N GLY A 114 17.11 -4.26 0.02
CA GLY A 114 16.19 -5.25 -0.52
C GLY A 114 14.87 -4.62 -0.96
N GLU A 115 14.24 -3.83 -0.10
CA GLU A 115 12.96 -3.16 -0.40
C GLU A 115 13.08 -2.18 -1.58
N VAL A 116 14.19 -1.42 -1.64
CA VAL A 116 14.46 -0.51 -2.77
C VAL A 116 14.61 -1.32 -4.07
N MET A 117 15.37 -2.42 -4.03
CA MET A 117 15.56 -3.29 -5.19
C MET A 117 14.23 -3.94 -5.62
N GLY A 118 13.43 -4.43 -4.66
CA GLY A 118 12.11 -4.99 -4.91
C GLY A 118 11.18 -3.97 -5.56
N SER A 119 11.20 -2.72 -5.09
CA SER A 119 10.40 -1.62 -5.66
C SER A 119 10.80 -1.33 -7.11
N MET A 120 12.09 -1.36 -7.43
CA MET A 120 12.56 -1.22 -8.82
C MET A 120 12.07 -2.37 -9.70
N LYS A 121 12.17 -3.60 -9.18
CA LYS A 121 11.71 -4.80 -9.89
C LYS A 121 10.19 -4.80 -10.10
N ALA A 122 9.43 -4.26 -9.17
CA ALA A 122 7.99 -4.06 -9.31
C ALA A 122 7.65 -3.18 -10.53
N VAL A 123 8.37 -2.06 -10.69
CA VAL A 123 8.20 -1.17 -11.84
C VAL A 123 8.69 -1.81 -13.14
N GLU A 124 9.82 -2.53 -13.14
CA GLU A 124 10.28 -3.26 -14.33
C GLU A 124 9.25 -4.31 -14.77
N TYR A 125 8.73 -5.08 -13.81
CA TYR A 125 7.68 -6.05 -14.07
C TYR A 125 6.43 -5.39 -14.65
N ALA A 126 6.06 -4.21 -14.12
CA ALA A 126 4.93 -3.45 -14.62
C ALA A 126 5.08 -3.07 -16.10
N ILE A 127 6.22 -2.50 -16.45
CA ILE A 127 6.54 -2.09 -17.83
C ILE A 127 6.58 -3.31 -18.76
N ASN A 128 7.21 -4.41 -18.34
CA ASN A 128 7.33 -5.62 -19.15
C ASN A 128 5.99 -6.31 -19.42
N ASN A 129 4.98 -6.09 -18.58
CA ASN A 129 3.63 -6.64 -18.74
C ASN A 129 2.63 -5.58 -19.25
N ASP A 130 3.11 -4.44 -19.75
CA ASP A 130 2.30 -3.34 -20.30
C ASP A 130 1.24 -2.80 -19.30
N TYR A 131 1.53 -2.87 -17.99
CA TYR A 131 0.66 -2.29 -16.97
C TYR A 131 0.77 -0.77 -16.97
N LYS A 132 -0.37 -0.09 -17.14
CA LYS A 132 -0.46 1.38 -17.12
C LYS A 132 -0.44 1.95 -15.70
N GLU A 133 -0.85 1.16 -14.71
CA GLU A 133 -0.95 1.55 -13.32
C GLU A 133 -0.62 0.38 -12.41
N ILE A 134 0.19 0.64 -11.39
CA ILE A 134 0.54 -0.32 -10.34
C ILE A 134 0.53 0.36 -8.97
N THR A 135 0.29 -0.43 -7.93
CA THR A 135 0.41 0.00 -6.54
C THR A 135 1.50 -0.81 -5.86
N ILE A 136 2.56 -0.14 -5.42
CA ILE A 136 3.66 -0.76 -4.67
C ILE A 136 3.30 -0.70 -3.18
N CYS A 137 3.17 -1.87 -2.58
CA CYS A 137 2.96 -2.05 -1.15
C CYS A 137 4.30 -2.30 -0.45
N TYR A 138 4.66 -1.45 0.49
CA TYR A 138 5.94 -1.48 1.21
C TYR A 138 5.75 -1.13 2.69
N ASP A 139 6.69 -1.54 3.54
CA ASP A 139 6.68 -1.31 4.98
C ASP A 139 7.46 -0.04 5.39
N TYR A 140 8.52 0.30 4.65
CA TYR A 140 9.37 1.45 4.95
C TYR A 140 9.02 2.71 4.17
N GLN A 141 8.66 3.76 4.90
CA GLN A 141 8.28 5.06 4.32
C GLN A 141 9.36 5.70 3.41
N GLY A 142 10.63 5.34 3.58
CA GLY A 142 11.70 5.86 2.73
C GLY A 142 11.53 5.52 1.25
N ILE A 143 10.88 4.41 0.91
CA ILE A 143 10.63 3.98 -0.47
C ILE A 143 9.84 5.03 -1.25
N GLU A 144 8.77 5.54 -0.66
CA GLU A 144 7.97 6.61 -1.26
C GLU A 144 8.68 7.96 -1.19
N CYS A 145 9.29 8.30 -0.05
CA CYS A 145 9.92 9.60 0.14
C CYS A 145 11.13 9.80 -0.80
N TRP A 146 11.92 8.77 -1.07
CA TRP A 146 13.01 8.84 -2.04
C TRP A 146 12.48 8.87 -3.48
N ALA A 147 11.43 8.13 -3.80
CA ALA A 147 10.81 8.17 -5.13
C ALA A 147 10.24 9.57 -5.43
N LYS A 148 9.44 10.13 -4.51
CA LYS A 148 8.89 11.49 -4.62
C LYS A 148 9.93 12.60 -4.46
N GLY A 149 11.09 12.24 -3.91
CA GLY A 149 12.22 13.12 -3.73
C GLY A 149 12.14 14.05 -2.52
N THR A 150 11.27 13.78 -1.56
CA THR A 150 11.07 14.55 -0.32
C THR A 150 12.14 14.29 0.73
N TRP A 151 12.88 13.18 0.65
CA TRP A 151 13.99 12.84 1.55
C TRP A 151 15.36 13.01 0.88
N GLN A 152 16.38 13.32 1.70
CA GLN A 152 17.76 13.43 1.25
C GLN A 152 18.32 12.07 0.80
N ARG A 153 19.03 12.10 -0.33
CA ARG A 153 19.58 10.92 -1.02
C ARG A 153 21.10 10.94 -0.87
N ASN A 154 21.58 10.41 0.26
CA ASN A 154 23.00 10.48 0.60
C ASN A 154 23.80 9.29 0.06
N LYS A 155 23.12 8.20 -0.35
CA LYS A 155 23.75 6.98 -0.88
C LYS A 155 23.48 6.83 -2.37
N ASP A 156 24.40 6.19 -3.09
CA ASP A 156 24.28 5.99 -4.54
C ASP A 156 23.05 5.17 -4.92
N LEU A 157 22.67 4.16 -4.12
CA LEU A 157 21.42 3.42 -4.29
C LEU A 157 20.19 4.34 -4.27
N THR A 158 20.10 5.23 -3.27
CA THR A 158 18.94 6.13 -3.11
C THR A 158 18.85 7.18 -4.23
N LYS A 159 20.00 7.60 -4.78
CA LYS A 159 20.05 8.49 -5.94
C LYS A 159 19.61 7.76 -7.21
N TYR A 160 20.16 6.57 -7.43
CA TYR A 160 19.82 5.72 -8.58
C TYR A 160 18.33 5.35 -8.59
N TYR A 161 17.80 4.95 -7.44
CA TYR A 161 16.38 4.65 -7.25
C TYR A 161 15.49 5.85 -7.59
N HIS A 162 15.83 7.06 -7.13
CA HIS A 162 15.05 8.25 -7.46
C HIS A 162 15.02 8.53 -8.96
N GLU A 163 16.17 8.50 -9.64
CA GLU A 163 16.25 8.73 -11.09
C GLU A 163 15.46 7.67 -11.87
N PHE A 164 15.58 6.40 -11.45
CA PHE A 164 14.84 5.29 -12.04
C PHE A 164 13.33 5.47 -11.86
N MET A 165 12.87 5.72 -10.63
CA MET A 165 11.45 5.95 -10.34
C MET A 165 10.92 7.15 -11.09
N LYS A 166 11.63 8.28 -11.07
CA LYS A 166 11.22 9.49 -11.79
C LYS A 166 11.04 9.23 -13.28
N LYS A 167 11.97 8.54 -13.93
CA LYS A 167 11.88 8.20 -15.35
C LYS A 167 10.68 7.30 -15.65
N ASN A 168 10.45 6.28 -14.82
CA ASN A 168 9.39 5.29 -15.06
C ASN A 168 8.01 5.77 -14.62
N MET A 169 7.92 6.62 -13.60
CA MET A 169 6.66 7.27 -13.18
C MET A 169 6.09 8.20 -14.26
N HIS A 170 6.91 8.63 -15.23
CA HIS A 170 6.42 9.33 -16.43
C HIS A 170 5.79 8.39 -17.46
N ILE A 171 6.09 7.09 -17.39
CA ILE A 171 5.63 6.06 -18.34
C ILE A 171 4.42 5.32 -17.78
N ILE A 172 4.46 4.98 -16.48
CA ILE A 172 3.41 4.25 -15.77
C ILE A 172 2.97 5.01 -14.52
N ASN A 173 1.70 4.87 -14.13
CA ASN A 173 1.21 5.40 -12.87
C ASN A 173 1.65 4.48 -11.72
N VAL A 174 2.55 4.96 -10.87
CA VAL A 174 2.99 4.23 -9.67
C VAL A 174 2.36 4.84 -8.43
N ASN A 175 1.47 4.09 -7.80
CA ASN A 175 0.92 4.40 -6.49
C ASN A 175 1.76 3.73 -5.40
N PHE A 176 1.81 4.38 -4.24
CA PHE A 176 2.57 3.93 -3.08
C PHE A 176 1.60 3.68 -1.94
N LYS A 177 1.54 2.44 -1.46
CA LYS A 177 0.67 2.04 -0.34
C LYS A 177 1.54 1.55 0.81
N LYS A 178 1.67 2.38 1.84
CA LYS A 178 2.38 1.98 3.06
C LYS A 178 1.53 0.97 3.82
N ILE A 179 2.06 -0.23 4.01
CA ILE A 179 1.49 -1.26 4.88
C ILE A 179 2.28 -1.29 6.19
N LYS A 180 1.66 -1.68 7.31
CA LYS A 180 2.44 -1.86 8.55
C LYS A 180 3.16 -3.22 8.44
N GLY A 181 4.46 -3.26 8.73
CA GLY A 181 5.15 -4.53 8.89
C GLY A 181 4.42 -5.41 9.91
N HIS A 182 4.25 -6.69 9.60
CA HIS A 182 3.50 -7.67 10.40
C HIS A 182 2.02 -7.31 10.64
N SER A 183 1.36 -6.67 9.67
CA SER A 183 -0.10 -6.44 9.71
C SER A 183 -0.95 -7.71 9.65
N GLY A 184 -0.35 -8.88 9.40
CA GLY A 184 -1.08 -10.10 9.04
C GLY A 184 -1.63 -10.08 7.61
N ASP A 185 -1.07 -9.24 6.73
CA ASP A 185 -1.41 -9.26 5.31
C ASP A 185 -0.74 -10.48 4.67
N LYS A 186 -1.58 -11.41 4.21
CA LYS A 186 -1.16 -12.66 3.57
C LYS A 186 -0.14 -12.44 2.44
N TYR A 187 -0.24 -11.35 1.70
CA TYR A 187 0.66 -11.08 0.57
C TYR A 187 2.00 -10.49 1.00
N ASN A 188 1.99 -9.65 2.04
CA ASN A 188 3.22 -9.15 2.63
C ASN A 188 4.02 -10.30 3.28
N ASP A 189 3.34 -11.17 4.03
CA ASP A 189 3.99 -12.32 4.67
C ASP A 189 4.56 -13.29 3.61
N LEU A 190 3.92 -13.38 2.43
CA LEU A 190 4.48 -14.10 1.29
C LEU A 190 5.75 -13.43 0.74
N ALA A 191 5.77 -12.09 0.63
CA ALA A 191 6.95 -11.36 0.17
C ALA A 191 8.13 -11.49 1.15
N ASP A 192 7.90 -11.34 2.46
CA ASP A 192 8.91 -11.59 3.52
C ASP A 192 9.48 -13.00 3.42
N LYS A 193 8.60 -14.00 3.29
CA LYS A 193 9.01 -15.40 3.15
C LYS A 193 9.87 -15.61 1.91
N LEU A 194 9.50 -15.04 0.76
CA LEU A 194 10.28 -15.13 -0.47
C LEU A 194 11.67 -14.47 -0.32
N ALA A 195 11.74 -13.32 0.34
CA ALA A 195 12.99 -12.63 0.61
C ALA A 195 13.92 -13.48 1.49
N LYS A 196 13.39 -14.07 2.57
CA LYS A 196 14.14 -14.99 3.44
C LYS A 196 14.59 -16.24 2.70
N GLU A 197 13.69 -16.87 1.95
CA GLU A 197 14.02 -18.04 1.13
C GLU A 197 15.11 -17.74 0.10
N ALA A 198 15.15 -16.53 -0.48
CA ALA A 198 16.21 -16.15 -1.41
C ALA A 198 17.59 -16.17 -0.76
N LEU A 199 17.70 -15.73 0.50
CA LEU A 199 18.95 -15.79 1.25
C LEU A 199 19.32 -17.22 1.61
N ASP A 200 18.35 -18.03 2.04
CA ASP A 200 18.60 -19.43 2.42
C ASP A 200 19.04 -20.29 1.23
N ASN A 201 18.48 -20.06 0.04
CA ASN A 201 18.81 -20.81 -1.19
C ASN A 201 20.21 -20.49 -1.75
N THR A 202 20.94 -19.51 -1.21
CA THR A 202 22.36 -19.28 -1.56
C THR A 202 23.33 -20.26 -0.88
N ASN A 203 22.83 -21.37 -0.32
CA ASN A 203 23.60 -22.41 0.35
C ASN A 203 23.93 -23.64 -0.53
N ASN A 204 23.64 -23.61 -1.83
CA ASN A 204 24.03 -24.68 -2.77
C ASN A 204 25.13 -24.24 -3.73
#